data_AF-A0A819Z2M0-F1
#
_entry.id   AF-A0A819Z2M0-F1
#
_cell.length_a   1.000
_cell.length_b   1.000
_cell.length_c   1.000
_cell.angle_alpha   90.00
_cell.angle_beta   90.00
_cell.angle_gamma   90.00
#
_symmetry.space_group_name_H-M   'P 1'
#
loop_
_entity.id
_entity.type
_entity.pdbx_description
1 polymer ?
#
loop_
_entity_poly.entity_id
_entity_poly.type
_entity_poly.pdbx_seq_one_letter_code
_entity_poly.pdbx_strand_id
1 'polypeptide(L)'
;MGPDSTADEIREAFHILDADGSGQLDVNELAKVIPAIMPSATLDTLPTMIRRYDKNYDNQLNLNEFTRLVRGGIGRDIVYRDVIMIEYD
;
A
#
# COMPACT_ATOMS: atom_id res chain seq x y z
N MET A 1 -12.72 8.68 -11.79
CA MET A 1 -13.02 7.71 -10.72
C MET A 1 -13.49 8.45 -9.49
N GLY A 2 -14.60 8.03 -8.88
CA GLY A 2 -15.13 8.63 -7.66
C GLY A 2 -14.35 8.18 -6.42
N PRO A 3 -14.53 8.85 -5.27
CA PRO A 3 -13.82 8.55 -4.01
C PRO A 3 -14.06 7.13 -3.47
N ASP A 4 -15.12 6.46 -3.95
CA ASP A 4 -15.50 5.11 -3.56
C ASP A 4 -14.73 4.02 -4.32
N SER A 5 -14.30 4.29 -5.56
CA SER A 5 -13.51 3.33 -6.36
C SER A 5 -12.21 2.94 -5.65
N THR A 6 -11.61 3.89 -4.92
CA THR A 6 -10.36 3.66 -4.20
C THR A 6 -10.52 2.74 -2.98
N ALA A 7 -11.71 2.61 -2.40
CA ALA A 7 -11.91 1.77 -1.21
C ALA A 7 -11.98 0.28 -1.56
N ASP A 8 -12.69 -0.06 -2.64
CA ASP A 8 -12.77 -1.43 -3.15
C ASP A 8 -11.43 -1.88 -3.76
N GLU A 9 -10.75 -1.00 -4.51
CA GLU A 9 -9.40 -1.27 -5.03
C GLU A 9 -8.37 -1.54 -3.92
N ILE A 10 -8.42 -0.78 -2.82
CA ILE A 10 -7.55 -1.00 -1.66
C ILE A 10 -7.85 -2.36 -1.01
N ARG A 11 -9.12 -2.75 -0.91
CA ARG A 11 -9.50 -4.05 -0.34
C ARG A 11 -9.06 -5.22 -1.21
N GLU A 12 -9.26 -5.11 -2.51
CA GLU A 12 -8.84 -6.14 -3.45
C GLU A 12 -7.31 -6.30 -3.45
N ALA A 13 -6.58 -5.18 -3.50
CA ALA A 13 -5.12 -5.18 -3.37
C ALA A 13 -4.68 -5.82 -2.04
N PHE A 14 -5.35 -5.51 -0.93
CA PHE A 14 -5.05 -6.12 0.37
C PHE A 14 -5.24 -7.64 0.36
N HIS A 15 -6.34 -8.14 -0.22
CA HIS A 15 -6.59 -9.59 -0.32
C HIS A 15 -5.62 -10.32 -1.26
N ILE A 16 -5.12 -9.66 -2.30
CA ILE A 16 -4.09 -10.24 -3.18
C ILE A 16 -2.75 -10.36 -2.44
N LEU A 17 -2.50 -9.44 -1.51
CA LEU A 17 -1.25 -9.35 -0.76
C LEU A 17 -1.17 -10.31 0.43
N ASP A 18 -2.28 -10.46 1.13
CA ASP A 18 -2.48 -11.34 2.28
C ASP A 18 -2.49 -12.80 1.81
N ALA A 19 -1.30 -13.33 1.55
CA ALA A 19 -1.11 -14.60 0.88
C ALA A 19 -1.39 -15.77 1.83
N ASP A 20 -1.22 -15.55 3.13
CA ASP A 20 -1.53 -16.53 4.16
C ASP A 20 -2.97 -16.40 4.70
N GLY A 21 -3.69 -15.33 4.36
CA GLY A 21 -5.07 -15.08 4.77
C GLY A 21 -5.20 -14.72 6.26
N SER A 22 -4.13 -14.19 6.86
CA SER A 22 -4.10 -13.78 8.26
C SER A 22 -4.95 -12.54 8.54
N GLY A 23 -5.35 -11.80 7.50
CA GLY A 23 -6.03 -10.52 7.62
C GLY A 23 -5.10 -9.35 7.95
N GLN A 24 -3.79 -9.57 7.86
CA GLN A 24 -2.73 -8.60 8.13
C GLN A 24 -1.60 -8.80 7.11
N LEU A 25 -0.87 -7.73 6.80
CA LEU A 25 0.26 -7.80 5.88
C LEU A 25 1.56 -7.72 6.65
N ASP A 26 2.36 -8.78 6.55
CA ASP A 26 3.70 -8.82 7.12
C ASP A 26 4.74 -8.10 6.23
N VAL A 27 5.97 -7.99 6.74
CA VAL A 27 7.08 -7.36 6.00
C VAL A 27 7.36 -8.06 4.66
N ASN A 28 7.21 -9.38 4.59
CA ASN A 28 7.51 -10.18 3.41
C ASN A 28 6.45 -10.01 2.33
N GLU A 29 5.18 -9.92 2.72
CA GLU A 29 4.05 -9.67 1.85
C GLU A 29 4.08 -8.25 1.31
N LEU A 30 4.36 -7.27 2.17
CA LEU A 30 4.56 -5.88 1.77
C LEU A 30 5.76 -5.73 0.84
N ALA A 31 6.87 -6.45 1.08
CA ALA A 31 8.07 -6.38 0.24
C ALA A 31 7.81 -6.79 -1.23
N LYS A 32 6.82 -7.64 -1.49
CA LYS A 32 6.48 -8.08 -2.85
C LYS A 32 5.80 -7.00 -3.68
N VAL A 33 5.13 -6.04 -3.04
CA VAL A 33 4.28 -5.05 -3.73
C VAL A 33 4.63 -3.61 -3.45
N ILE A 34 5.39 -3.34 -2.40
CA ILE A 34 5.96 -2.01 -2.17
C ILE A 34 6.73 -1.49 -3.38
N PRO A 35 7.48 -2.29 -4.16
CA PRO A 35 8.08 -1.82 -5.42
C PRO A 35 7.06 -1.42 -6.49
N ALA A 36 5.88 -2.04 -6.50
CA ALA A 36 4.79 -1.73 -7.44
C ALA A 36 3.97 -0.50 -7.01
N ILE A 37 3.81 -0.28 -5.71
CA ILE A 37 3.08 0.88 -5.14
C ILE A 37 4.01 2.09 -4.98
N MET A 38 5.29 1.85 -4.74
CA MET A 38 6.31 2.85 -4.42
C MET A 38 7.65 2.43 -5.06
N PRO A 39 7.87 2.69 -6.36
CA PRO A 39 9.09 2.30 -7.09
C PRO A 39 10.38 2.91 -6.52
N SER A 40 10.27 4.00 -5.76
CA SER A 40 11.37 4.66 -5.04
C SER A 40 11.61 4.09 -3.64
N ALA A 41 10.76 3.18 -3.17
CA ALA A 41 10.96 2.45 -1.94
C ALA A 41 12.09 1.44 -2.11
N THR A 42 13.00 1.44 -1.16
CA THR A 42 13.98 0.37 -1.03
C THR A 42 13.55 -0.57 0.10
N LEU A 43 14.01 -1.82 0.04
CA LEU A 43 13.76 -2.80 1.11
C LEU A 43 14.24 -2.30 2.49
N ASP A 44 15.25 -1.44 2.52
CA ASP A 44 15.75 -0.79 3.74
C ASP A 44 14.77 0.22 4.36
N THR A 45 13.87 0.81 3.55
CA THR A 45 12.90 1.81 4.01
C THR A 45 11.57 1.21 4.47
N LEU A 46 11.30 -0.05 4.12
CA LEU A 46 10.10 -0.80 4.48
C LEU A 46 9.82 -0.82 5.99
N PRO A 47 10.78 -1.16 6.86
CA PRO A 47 10.54 -1.22 8.31
C PRO A 47 10.14 0.15 8.90
N THR A 48 10.73 1.22 8.38
CA THR A 48 10.39 2.60 8.79
C THR A 48 9.00 2.99 8.31
N MET A 49 8.60 2.54 7.12
CA MET A 49 7.25 2.77 6.60
C MET A 49 6.20 2.04 7.43
N ILE A 50 6.40 0.74 7.70
CA ILE A 50 5.48 -0.06 8.50
C ILE A 50 5.27 0.60 9.86
N ARG A 51 6.35 0.92 10.58
CA ARG A 51 6.29 1.61 11.89
C ARG A 51 5.53 2.94 11.88
N ARG A 52 5.44 3.62 10.74
CA ARG A 52 4.73 4.90 10.64
C ARG A 52 3.21 4.71 10.64
N TYR A 53 2.74 3.60 10.09
CA TYR A 53 1.32 3.31 9.87
C TYR A 53 0.77 2.23 10.81
N ASP A 54 1.64 1.35 11.32
CA ASP A 54 1.40 0.38 12.39
C ASP A 54 1.04 1.11 13.68
N LYS A 55 -0.24 1.06 14.06
CA LYS A 55 -0.77 1.74 15.25
C LYS A 55 -0.96 0.79 16.42
N ASN A 56 -1.14 -0.49 16.15
CA ASN A 56 -1.28 -1.53 17.16
C ASN A 56 0.08 -2.13 17.60
N TYR A 57 1.18 -1.75 16.94
CA TYR A 57 2.57 -2.14 17.21
C TYR A 57 2.83 -3.64 17.07
N ASP A 58 2.12 -4.31 16.15
CA ASP A 58 2.32 -5.73 15.88
C ASP A 58 3.33 -6.00 14.74
N ASN A 59 3.94 -4.94 14.19
CA ASN A 59 4.85 -4.95 13.04
C ASN A 59 4.22 -5.48 11.75
N GLN A 60 2.91 -5.48 11.65
CA GLN A 60 2.12 -5.81 10.47
C GLN A 60 1.22 -4.63 10.13
N LEU A 61 0.56 -4.69 8.97
CA LEU A 61 -0.46 -3.71 8.61
C LEU A 61 -1.81 -4.40 8.44
N ASN A 62 -2.78 -4.07 9.27
CA ASN A 62 -4.16 -4.45 9.01
C ASN A 62 -4.78 -3.58 7.90
N LEU A 63 -5.95 -3.98 7.38
CA LEU A 63 -6.62 -3.27 6.28
C LEU A 63 -6.80 -1.77 6.53
N ASN A 64 -7.08 -1.36 7.77
CA ASN A 64 -7.26 0.05 8.11
C ASN A 64 -5.95 0.82 8.06
N GLU A 65 -4.86 0.24 8.55
CA GLU A 65 -3.52 0.84 8.49
C GLU A 65 -2.98 0.89 7.06
N PHE A 66 -3.18 -0.18 6.29
CA PHE A 66 -2.88 -0.21 4.86
C PHE A 66 -3.69 0.85 4.08
N THR A 67 -4.99 0.99 4.37
CA THR A 67 -5.82 2.05 3.78
C THR A 67 -5.27 3.44 4.08
N ARG A 68 -4.75 3.67 5.28
CA ARG A 68 -4.12 4.94 5.66
C ARG A 68 -2.76 5.15 4.98
N LEU A 69 -2.00 4.08 4.74
CA LEU A 69 -0.77 4.14 3.94
C LEU A 69 -1.09 4.59 2.51
N VAL A 70 -2.08 3.97 1.87
CA VAL A 70 -2.49 4.29 0.49
C VAL A 70 -3.09 5.70 0.39
N ARG A 71 -3.97 6.09 1.34
CA ARG A 71 -4.64 7.40 1.33
C ARG A 71 -3.80 8.56 1.89
N GLY A 72 -2.82 8.27 2.75
CA GLY A 72 -2.08 9.25 3.57
C GLY A 72 -0.97 10.02 2.84
N GLY A 73 -0.79 9.82 1.54
CA GLY A 73 0.10 10.66 0.72
C GLY A 73 1.28 9.95 0.06
N ILE A 74 1.53 8.67 0.35
CA ILE A 74 2.47 7.88 -0.46
C ILE A 74 1.82 7.50 -1.81
N GLY A 75 0.50 7.26 -1.83
CA GLY A 75 -0.27 7.02 -3.05
C GLY A 75 -0.65 8.26 -3.87
N ARG A 76 -0.39 9.49 -3.39
CA ARG A 76 -0.76 10.71 -4.13
C ARG A 76 0.29 11.19 -5.13
N ASP A 77 1.56 10.86 -4.92
CA ASP A 77 2.64 11.32 -5.81
C ASP A 77 2.98 10.31 -6.92
N ILE A 78 2.79 9.02 -6.67
CA ILE A 78 3.30 7.95 -7.55
C ILE A 78 2.22 7.42 -8.50
N VAL A 79 1.00 7.16 -7.99
CA VAL A 79 -0.11 6.67 -8.82
C VAL A 79 -0.53 7.73 -9.84
N TYR A 80 -0.54 9.02 -9.44
CA TYR A 80 -0.90 10.14 -10.32
C TYR A 80 0.17 10.44 -11.37
N ARG A 81 1.45 10.15 -11.10
CA ARG A 81 2.56 10.50 -12.01
C ARG A 81 2.92 9.37 -12.97
N ASP A 82 2.91 8.11 -12.51
CA ASP A 82 3.47 6.99 -13.28
C ASP A 82 2.42 6.02 -13.86
N VAL A 83 1.18 5.99 -13.36
CA VAL A 83 0.18 4.97 -13.77
C VAL A 83 -0.98 5.54 -14.60
N ILE A 84 -1.42 6.79 -14.36
CA ILE A 84 -2.65 7.33 -14.99
C ILE A 84 -2.38 8.44 -16.04
N MET A 85 -1.14 8.95 -16.15
CA MET A 85 -0.77 10.04 -17.08
C MET A 85 -0.17 9.58 -18.43
N ILE A 86 -0.21 8.28 -18.75
CA ILE A 86 0.34 7.75 -20.02
C ILE A 86 -0.70 7.62 -21.15
N GLU A 87 -1.94 8.06 -20.93
CA GLU A 87 -3.04 7.97 -21.90
C GLU A 87 -3.68 9.34 -22.25
N TYR A 88 -2.92 10.42 -22.21
CA TYR A 88 -3.31 11.68 -22.85
C TYR A 88 -2.09 12.37 -23.48
N ASP A 89 -1.95 12.20 -24.80
CA ASP A 89 -1.25 13.17 -25.67
C ASP A 89 -2.20 14.35 -25.94
#